data_AF-A0A6C0LQE0-F1
#
_entry.id   AF-A0A6C0LQE0-F1
#
_cell.length_a   1.000
_cell.length_b   1.000
_cell.length_c   1.000
_cell.angle_alpha   90.00
_cell.angle_beta   90.00
_cell.angle_gamma   90.00
#
_symmetry.space_group_name_H-M   'P 1'
#
loop_
_entity.id
_entity.type
_entity.pdbx_description
1 polymer ?
#
loop_
_entity_poly.entity_id
_entity_poly.type
_entity_poly.pdbx_seq_one_letter_code
_entity_poly.pdbx_strand_id
1 'polypeptide(L)'
;MSLLTSAYTKCTDENGICVIPGPDKKSIAYSTKDGQTQINYRNNNQSISCDNSIFGDPVPKTLKMCSVANIPPITYDNGLPNGFIKCADEGKICDPKNDRANDILYGANGSFIYANAPNVICSTTVFGDPAPNSNKSCYYRNSTDFVESLPDSSNKMSRNTKILIGVSVASGLLIFIIIIVIIVHKSKN
;
A
#
# COMPACT_ATOMS: atom_id res chain seq x y z
N MET A 1 1.68 -15.36 5.11
CA MET A 1 1.59 -15.80 3.71
C MET A 1 1.74 -14.55 2.87
N SER A 2 2.69 -14.50 1.93
CA SER A 2 2.88 -13.32 1.08
C SER A 2 1.77 -13.27 0.03
N LEU A 3 1.29 -12.06 -0.26
CA LEU A 3 0.27 -11.81 -1.27
C LEU A 3 0.75 -10.64 -2.14
N LEU A 4 0.73 -10.83 -3.45
CA LEU A 4 0.99 -9.79 -4.42
C LEU A 4 -0.13 -8.76 -4.32
N THR A 5 0.25 -7.54 -3.97
CA THR A 5 -0.70 -6.46 -3.68
C THR A 5 -1.15 -5.79 -4.98
N SER A 6 -2.25 -5.05 -4.92
CA SER A 6 -2.76 -4.27 -6.05
C SER A 6 -1.83 -3.12 -6.49
N ALA A 7 -0.73 -2.88 -5.78
CA ALA A 7 0.31 -1.93 -6.21
C ALA A 7 1.12 -2.46 -7.40
N TYR A 8 1.07 -3.77 -7.67
CA TYR A 8 1.81 -4.41 -8.74
C TYR A 8 0.92 -4.63 -9.98
N THR A 9 1.45 -4.25 -11.14
CA THR A 9 0.84 -4.51 -12.45
C THR A 9 1.65 -5.56 -13.18
N LYS A 10 1.00 -6.59 -13.75
CA LYS A 10 1.68 -7.63 -14.54
C LYS A 10 2.52 -6.99 -15.65
N CYS A 11 3.76 -7.45 -15.77
CA CYS A 11 4.70 -7.03 -16.79
C CYS A 11 4.87 -8.10 -17.87
N THR A 12 5.22 -9.33 -17.48
CA THR A 12 5.42 -10.45 -18.42
C THR A 12 5.33 -11.80 -17.69
N ASP A 13 5.10 -12.89 -18.43
CA ASP A 13 5.17 -14.25 -17.89
C ASP A 13 6.65 -14.73 -17.78
N GLU A 14 6.88 -15.80 -17.03
CA GLU A 14 8.21 -16.41 -16.86
C GLU A 14 8.94 -16.66 -18.20
N ASN A 15 10.25 -16.39 -18.21
CA ASN A 15 11.16 -16.35 -19.37
C ASN A 15 10.93 -15.18 -20.34
N GLY A 16 9.98 -14.28 -20.07
CA GLY A 16 9.82 -13.04 -20.81
C GLY A 16 10.81 -11.95 -20.39
N ILE A 17 10.89 -10.88 -21.18
CA ILE A 17 11.61 -9.66 -20.81
C ILE A 17 10.60 -8.64 -20.28
N CYS A 18 10.81 -8.17 -19.05
CA CYS A 18 10.02 -7.09 -18.47
C CYS A 18 10.69 -5.75 -18.77
N VAL A 19 10.04 -4.90 -19.57
CA VAL A 19 10.51 -3.54 -19.88
C VAL A 19 10.03 -2.58 -18.79
N ILE A 20 10.97 -1.95 -18.11
CA ILE A 20 10.66 -1.03 -17.02
C ILE A 20 10.36 0.37 -17.58
N PRO A 21 9.17 0.94 -17.30
CA PRO A 21 8.80 2.24 -17.83
C PRO A 21 9.46 3.38 -17.06
N GLY A 22 9.96 4.37 -17.81
CA GLY A 22 10.54 5.59 -17.27
C GLY A 22 11.97 5.44 -16.75
N PRO A 23 12.58 6.54 -16.27
CA PRO A 23 13.97 6.55 -15.82
C PRO A 23 14.17 6.00 -14.39
N ASP A 24 13.10 5.98 -13.59
CA ASP A 24 13.16 5.65 -12.17
C ASP A 24 13.16 4.14 -11.93
N LYS A 25 13.81 3.71 -10.84
CA LYS A 25 13.72 2.33 -10.38
C LYS A 25 12.28 1.97 -10.04
N LYS A 26 11.86 0.79 -10.48
CA LYS A 26 10.62 0.13 -10.07
C LYS A 26 10.98 -1.09 -9.22
N SER A 27 10.04 -1.53 -8.40
CA SER A 27 10.13 -2.84 -7.77
C SER A 27 9.50 -3.87 -8.68
N ILE A 28 10.23 -4.94 -8.94
CA ILE A 28 9.81 -6.07 -9.74
C ILE A 28 9.58 -7.23 -8.80
N ALA A 29 8.34 -7.72 -8.77
CA ALA A 29 7.93 -8.91 -8.05
C ALA A 29 7.89 -10.10 -9.01
N TYR A 30 8.64 -11.15 -8.70
CA TYR A 30 8.59 -12.45 -9.35
C TYR A 30 7.83 -13.42 -8.47
N SER A 31 6.64 -13.80 -8.91
CA SER A 31 5.66 -14.57 -8.13
C SER A 31 4.97 -15.61 -8.98
N THR A 32 4.27 -16.55 -8.34
CA THR A 32 3.27 -17.39 -9.00
C THR A 32 2.14 -16.56 -9.58
N LYS A 33 1.35 -17.14 -10.50
CA LYS A 33 0.26 -16.42 -11.19
C LYS A 33 -0.88 -15.96 -10.27
N ASP A 34 -1.10 -16.67 -9.17
CA ASP A 34 -2.06 -16.29 -8.14
C ASP A 34 -1.49 -15.25 -7.15
N GLY A 35 -0.21 -14.91 -7.28
CA GLY A 35 0.47 -13.93 -6.44
C GLY A 35 0.63 -14.35 -4.99
N GLN A 36 0.57 -15.65 -4.67
CA GLN A 36 0.58 -16.14 -3.29
C GLN A 36 1.90 -16.84 -2.91
N THR A 37 2.01 -17.24 -1.65
CA THR A 37 3.15 -17.98 -1.08
C THR A 37 4.41 -17.13 -0.93
N GLN A 38 5.37 -17.23 -1.85
CA GLN A 38 6.65 -16.53 -1.84
C GLN A 38 6.76 -15.67 -3.10
N ILE A 39 7.28 -14.47 -2.91
CA ILE A 39 7.52 -13.49 -3.97
C ILE A 39 8.95 -13.03 -3.80
N ASN A 40 9.74 -13.08 -4.88
CA ASN A 40 11.10 -12.56 -4.88
C ASN A 40 11.12 -11.18 -5.55
N TYR A 41 11.83 -10.22 -4.96
CA TYR A 41 11.81 -8.82 -5.36
C TYR A 41 13.17 -8.36 -5.88
N ARG A 42 13.18 -7.47 -6.86
CA ARG A 42 14.37 -6.72 -7.31
C ARG A 42 13.97 -5.27 -7.58
N ASN A 43 14.92 -4.35 -7.42
CA ASN A 43 14.77 -2.97 -7.87
C ASN A 43 15.57 -2.77 -9.16
N ASN A 44 14.92 -2.35 -10.24
CA ASN A 44 15.60 -2.06 -11.50
C ASN A 44 14.92 -0.90 -12.24
N ASN A 45 15.68 -0.18 -13.08
CA ASN A 45 15.18 0.86 -13.98
C ASN A 45 15.44 0.54 -15.47
N GLN A 46 15.92 -0.67 -15.76
CA GLN A 46 16.17 -1.16 -17.13
C GLN A 46 15.37 -2.43 -17.38
N SER A 47 15.30 -2.85 -18.65
CA SER A 47 14.72 -4.14 -19.00
C SER A 47 15.38 -5.28 -18.22
N ILE A 48 14.58 -6.22 -17.71
CA ILE A 48 15.04 -7.34 -16.88
C ILE A 48 14.44 -8.65 -17.37
N SER A 49 15.25 -9.71 -17.38
CA SER A 49 14.74 -11.05 -17.69
C SER A 49 13.89 -11.57 -16.53
N CYS A 50 12.71 -12.10 -16.84
CA CYS A 50 11.75 -12.59 -15.87
C CYS A 50 11.95 -14.10 -15.61
N ASP A 51 13.06 -14.46 -14.96
CA ASP A 51 13.42 -15.87 -14.79
C ASP A 51 14.13 -16.19 -13.46
N ASN A 52 14.29 -17.49 -13.22
CA ASN A 52 14.94 -18.03 -12.04
C ASN A 52 16.42 -17.64 -11.91
N SER A 53 17.12 -17.26 -12.99
CA SER A 53 18.52 -16.84 -12.91
C SER A 53 18.67 -15.47 -12.25
N ILE A 54 17.70 -14.58 -12.45
CA ILE A 54 17.68 -13.23 -11.88
C ILE A 54 17.08 -13.24 -10.47
N PHE A 55 15.95 -13.93 -10.29
CA PHE A 55 15.14 -13.85 -9.07
C PHE A 55 15.35 -15.01 -8.11
N GLY A 56 15.95 -16.12 -8.55
CA GLY A 56 15.78 -17.43 -7.90
C GLY A 56 14.37 -17.99 -8.15
N ASP A 57 14.14 -19.24 -7.74
CA ASP A 57 12.83 -19.88 -7.87
C ASP A 57 12.02 -19.72 -6.57
N PRO A 58 10.98 -18.85 -6.53
CA PRO A 58 10.18 -18.67 -5.31
C PRO A 58 9.29 -19.89 -5.02
N VAL A 59 8.84 -20.63 -6.04
CA VAL A 59 7.95 -21.79 -5.89
C VAL A 59 8.27 -22.80 -6.99
N PRO A 60 9.09 -23.83 -6.69
CA PRO A 60 9.49 -24.83 -7.67
C PRO A 60 8.31 -25.52 -8.34
N LYS A 61 8.46 -25.85 -9.62
CA LYS A 61 7.46 -26.55 -10.46
C LYS A 61 6.16 -25.77 -10.71
N THR A 62 6.07 -24.51 -10.30
CA THR A 62 4.96 -23.62 -10.60
C THR A 62 5.40 -22.55 -11.58
N LEU A 63 4.53 -22.16 -12.52
CA LEU A 63 4.80 -21.06 -13.45
C LEU A 63 4.78 -19.72 -12.72
N LYS A 64 5.71 -18.84 -13.08
CA LYS A 64 5.80 -17.49 -12.50
C LYS A 64 5.46 -16.41 -13.52
N MET A 65 5.42 -15.19 -13.02
CA MET A 65 5.33 -13.98 -13.79
C MET A 65 6.05 -12.84 -13.05
N CYS A 66 6.43 -11.82 -13.80
CA CYS A 66 6.93 -10.57 -13.23
C CYS A 66 5.83 -9.52 -13.25
N SER A 67 5.72 -8.79 -12.16
CA SER A 67 4.88 -7.61 -12.01
C SER A 67 5.69 -6.44 -11.49
N VAL A 68 5.29 -5.21 -11.81
CA VAL A 68 6.03 -3.99 -11.45
C VAL A 68 5.19 -3.06 -10.59
N ALA A 69 5.84 -2.42 -9.62
CA ALA A 69 5.26 -1.38 -8.79
C ALA A 69 6.19 -0.16 -8.73
N ASN A 70 5.61 1.02 -8.52
CA ASN A 70 6.38 2.21 -8.20
C ASN A 70 7.05 2.06 -6.83
N ILE A 71 8.31 2.48 -6.73
CA ILE A 71 8.98 2.65 -5.45
C ILE A 71 8.66 4.07 -4.99
N PRO A 72 8.04 4.28 -3.81
CA PRO A 72 7.83 5.61 -3.29
C PRO A 72 9.18 6.28 -2.99
N PRO A 73 9.26 7.62 -3.01
CA PRO A 73 10.45 8.33 -2.55
C PRO A 73 10.86 7.88 -1.14
N ILE A 74 12.13 7.50 -0.99
CA ILE A 74 12.74 7.09 0.28
C ILE A 74 13.98 7.96 0.48
N THR A 75 14.02 8.63 1.62
CA THR A 75 15.21 9.35 2.09
C THR A 75 15.92 8.52 3.13
N TYR A 76 17.21 8.77 3.29
CA TYR A 76 18.05 8.06 4.25
C TYR A 76 18.73 9.05 5.18
N ASP A 77 18.75 8.71 6.47
CA ASP A 77 19.53 9.41 7.49
C ASP A 77 20.52 8.42 8.12
N ASN A 78 21.80 8.74 8.07
CA ASN A 78 22.90 7.85 8.51
C ASN A 78 22.78 6.41 7.95
N GLY A 79 22.32 6.27 6.70
CA GLY A 79 22.15 4.98 6.03
C GLY A 79 20.89 4.20 6.43
N LEU A 80 20.03 4.75 7.29
CA LEU A 80 18.75 4.17 7.68
C LEU A 80 17.58 4.85 6.93
N PRO A 81 16.54 4.10 6.53
CA PRO A 81 15.41 4.67 5.82
C PRO A 81 14.56 5.55 6.75
N ASN A 82 14.44 6.84 6.41
CA ASN A 82 13.71 7.81 7.21
C ASN A 82 12.20 7.50 7.20
N GLY A 83 11.56 7.53 8.37
CA GLY A 83 10.13 7.25 8.51
C GLY A 83 9.75 5.77 8.45
N PHE A 84 10.74 4.86 8.48
CA PHE A 84 10.51 3.43 8.58
C PHE A 84 10.94 2.89 9.95
N ILE A 85 10.23 1.86 10.41
CA ILE A 85 10.49 1.16 11.68
C ILE A 85 11.15 -0.18 11.36
N LYS A 86 12.24 -0.51 12.05
CA LYS A 86 12.86 -1.84 11.93
C LYS A 86 11.88 -2.92 12.41
N CYS A 87 11.60 -3.91 11.57
CA CYS A 87 10.69 -5.02 11.91
C CYS A 87 11.41 -6.36 12.08
N ALA A 88 12.56 -6.58 11.44
CA ALA A 88 13.28 -7.84 11.56
C ALA A 88 14.75 -7.71 11.17
N ASP A 89 15.59 -8.52 11.80
CA ASP A 89 16.95 -8.81 11.31
C ASP A 89 16.92 -9.73 10.08
N GLU A 90 18.03 -9.79 9.37
CA GLU A 90 18.22 -10.74 8.27
C GLU A 90 17.94 -12.20 8.71
N GLY A 91 17.24 -12.95 7.86
CA GLY A 91 16.75 -14.31 8.10
C GLY A 91 15.45 -14.39 8.91
N LYS A 92 14.88 -13.27 9.36
CA LYS A 92 13.62 -13.24 10.12
C LYS A 92 12.45 -12.73 9.28
N ILE A 93 11.23 -12.97 9.77
CA ILE A 93 10.00 -12.47 9.12
C ILE A 93 9.73 -11.05 9.62
N CYS A 94 9.63 -10.10 8.70
CA CYS A 94 9.04 -8.79 8.96
C CYS A 94 7.52 -8.94 8.89
N ASP A 95 6.88 -8.81 10.04
CA ASP A 95 5.43 -8.85 10.19
C ASP A 95 4.95 -7.59 10.93
N PRO A 96 4.49 -6.57 10.18
CA PRO A 96 3.82 -5.35 10.67
C PRO A 96 2.59 -5.55 11.57
N LYS A 97 2.15 -6.80 11.81
CA LYS A 97 0.98 -7.16 12.64
C LYS A 97 -0.32 -6.52 12.15
N ASN A 98 -0.42 -6.34 10.84
CA ASN A 98 -1.63 -5.95 10.15
C ASN A 98 -1.74 -6.71 8.83
N ASP A 99 -2.97 -6.97 8.37
CA ASP A 99 -3.22 -7.70 7.12
C ASP A 99 -3.15 -6.80 5.88
N ARG A 100 -2.75 -5.53 6.03
CA ARG A 100 -2.69 -4.55 4.95
C ARG A 100 -1.33 -4.60 4.27
N ALA A 101 -1.26 -4.09 3.04
CA ALA A 101 0.01 -3.88 2.37
C ALA A 101 0.82 -2.77 3.05
N ASN A 102 2.10 -3.04 3.29
CA ASN A 102 3.07 -2.12 3.87
C ASN A 102 4.23 -1.91 2.90
N ASP A 103 4.84 -0.73 2.96
CA ASP A 103 6.12 -0.48 2.31
C ASP A 103 7.19 -1.19 3.14
N ILE A 104 7.93 -2.13 2.56
CA ILE A 104 8.97 -2.88 3.25
C ILE A 104 10.29 -2.71 2.49
N LEU A 105 11.35 -2.40 3.23
CA LEU A 105 12.71 -2.23 2.73
C LEU A 105 13.62 -3.26 3.37
N TYR A 106 14.36 -4.01 2.57
CA TYR A 106 15.42 -4.91 3.05
C TYR A 106 16.78 -4.40 2.56
N GLY A 107 17.73 -4.21 3.48
CA GLY A 107 19.05 -3.70 3.14
C GLY A 107 19.84 -3.10 4.31
N ALA A 108 20.87 -2.34 3.97
CA ALA A 108 21.75 -1.65 4.91
C ALA A 108 22.45 -0.46 4.24
N ASN A 109 22.92 0.51 5.03
CA ASN A 109 23.79 1.61 4.59
C ASN A 109 23.27 2.38 3.37
N GLY A 110 21.98 2.70 3.33
CA GLY A 110 21.33 3.42 2.23
C GLY A 110 21.05 2.57 0.98
N SER A 111 21.43 1.29 0.96
CA SER A 111 21.16 0.37 -0.15
C SER A 111 20.07 -0.63 0.24
N PHE A 112 18.90 -0.51 -0.39
CA PHE A 112 17.70 -1.28 -0.05
C PHE A 112 16.93 -1.77 -1.29
N ILE A 113 16.30 -2.93 -1.15
CA ILE A 113 15.29 -3.44 -2.09
C ILE A 113 13.92 -3.25 -1.48
N TYR A 114 12.96 -2.84 -2.31
CA TYR A 114 11.60 -2.51 -1.89
C TYR A 114 10.62 -3.64 -2.22
N ALA A 115 9.70 -3.89 -1.29
CA ALA A 115 8.48 -4.65 -1.50
C ALA A 115 7.28 -3.84 -1.01
N ASN A 116 6.11 -4.12 -1.60
CA ASN A 116 4.83 -3.70 -1.05
C ASN A 116 4.09 -5.00 -0.72
N ALA A 117 3.99 -5.31 0.57
CA ALA A 117 3.52 -6.62 1.02
C ALA A 117 2.99 -6.54 2.47
N PRO A 118 2.09 -7.44 2.88
CA PRO A 118 1.64 -7.49 4.27
C PRO A 118 2.72 -8.00 5.22
N ASN A 119 3.52 -8.97 4.81
CA ASN A 119 4.64 -9.55 5.55
C ASN A 119 5.64 -10.13 4.55
N VAL A 120 6.91 -10.24 4.96
CA VAL A 120 7.97 -10.79 4.08
C VAL A 120 9.13 -11.36 4.90
N ILE A 121 9.81 -12.38 4.36
CA ILE A 121 11.06 -12.89 4.93
C ILE A 121 12.21 -11.97 4.51
N CYS A 122 12.95 -11.45 5.49
CA CYS A 122 14.09 -10.55 5.31
C CYS A 122 15.33 -11.31 4.90
N SER A 123 15.45 -11.71 3.64
CA SER A 123 16.56 -12.55 3.19
C SER A 123 17.04 -12.19 1.80
N THR A 124 18.29 -12.55 1.51
CA THR A 124 18.89 -12.43 0.18
C THR A 124 18.22 -13.34 -0.84
N THR A 125 17.60 -14.45 -0.42
CA THR A 125 16.79 -15.29 -1.31
C THR A 125 15.56 -14.54 -1.83
N VAL A 126 14.90 -13.77 -0.96
CA VAL A 126 13.72 -12.99 -1.34
C VAL A 126 14.10 -11.73 -2.10
N PHE A 127 15.06 -10.96 -1.60
CA PHE A 127 15.33 -9.61 -2.11
C PHE A 127 16.58 -9.50 -3.00
N GLY A 128 17.43 -10.53 -3.07
CA GLY A 128 18.81 -10.37 -3.52
C GLY A 128 19.67 -9.72 -2.42
N ASP A 129 20.94 -9.46 -2.70
CA ASP A 129 21.84 -8.79 -1.75
C ASP A 129 22.11 -7.33 -2.15
N PRO A 130 21.38 -6.35 -1.60
CA PRO A 130 21.62 -4.94 -1.89
C PRO A 130 22.87 -4.37 -1.22
N ALA A 131 23.39 -5.01 -0.18
CA ALA A 131 24.52 -4.50 0.60
C ALA A 131 25.46 -5.66 0.98
N PRO A 132 26.26 -6.16 0.02
CA PRO A 132 27.19 -7.24 0.27
C PRO A 132 28.14 -6.92 1.42
N ASN A 133 28.48 -7.93 2.21
CA ASN A 133 29.34 -7.82 3.39
C ASN A 133 28.79 -6.94 4.54
N SER A 134 27.52 -6.52 4.47
CA SER A 134 26.83 -5.80 5.54
C SER A 134 25.69 -6.65 6.12
N ASN A 135 25.49 -6.55 7.43
CA ASN A 135 24.31 -7.11 8.11
C ASN A 135 23.08 -6.32 7.68
N LYS A 136 22.12 -7.00 7.04
CA LYS A 136 20.90 -6.36 6.53
C LYS A 136 19.77 -6.48 7.55
N SER A 137 18.76 -5.65 7.38
CA SER A 137 17.53 -5.70 8.17
C SER A 137 16.35 -5.29 7.31
N CYS A 138 15.14 -5.71 7.71
CA CYS A 138 13.93 -5.12 7.17
C CYS A 138 13.44 -3.96 8.01
N TYR A 139 12.88 -2.99 7.30
CA TYR A 139 12.17 -1.85 7.86
C TYR A 139 10.83 -1.72 7.15
N TYR A 140 9.79 -1.27 7.85
CA TYR A 140 8.47 -1.07 7.25
C TYR A 140 7.87 0.29 7.65
N ARG A 141 6.90 0.72 6.85
CA ARG A 141 5.90 1.72 7.22
C ARG A 141 4.57 1.39 6.56
N ASN A 142 3.49 1.99 7.04
CA ASN A 142 2.18 1.81 6.43
C ASN A 142 2.15 2.46 5.04
N SER A 143 1.70 1.72 4.03
CA SER A 143 1.66 2.22 2.64
C SER A 143 0.61 3.32 2.42
N THR A 144 -0.33 3.49 3.37
CA THR A 144 -1.37 4.54 3.34
C THR A 144 -0.87 5.94 3.64
N ASP A 145 0.39 6.09 4.05
CA ASP A 145 0.97 7.38 4.43
C ASP A 145 1.49 8.18 3.21
N PHE A 146 1.19 7.72 1.99
CA PHE A 146 1.44 8.43 0.71
C PHE A 146 0.18 9.01 0.07
N VAL A 147 -0.85 9.32 0.87
CA VAL A 147 -1.85 10.33 0.53
C VAL A 147 -1.65 11.47 1.52
N GLU A 148 -0.86 12.48 1.14
CA GLU A 148 -1.08 13.91 1.44
C GLU A 148 0.20 14.73 1.21
N SER A 149 0.40 15.17 -0.04
CA SER A 149 0.79 16.57 -0.27
C SER A 149 0.03 17.16 -1.46
N LEU A 150 -1.22 16.70 -1.64
CA LEU A 150 -2.26 17.41 -2.37
C LEU A 150 -3.35 17.69 -1.33
N PRO A 151 -3.91 18.92 -1.27
CA PRO A 151 -4.89 19.27 -0.24
C PRO A 151 -6.09 18.32 -0.33
N ASP A 152 -6.27 17.48 0.69
CA ASP A 152 -7.39 16.55 0.76
C ASP A 152 -8.68 17.33 1.06
N SER A 153 -9.34 17.72 -0.02
CA SER A 153 -10.74 18.13 -0.01
C SER A 153 -11.65 16.90 0.01
N SER A 154 -11.50 16.02 0.99
CA SER A 154 -12.48 14.98 1.29
C SER A 154 -12.91 15.05 2.75
N ASN A 155 -14.05 15.74 2.92
CA ASN A 155 -14.98 15.63 4.03
C ASN A 155 -14.93 14.24 4.69
N LYS A 156 -14.26 14.13 5.83
CA LYS A 156 -14.47 13.03 6.77
C LYS A 156 -15.82 13.22 7.44
N MET A 157 -16.88 12.89 6.69
CA MET A 157 -18.22 12.77 7.25
C MET A 157 -18.22 11.55 8.16
N SER A 158 -17.93 11.81 9.43
CA SER A 158 -18.16 10.88 10.53
C SER A 158 -19.64 10.47 10.50
N ARG A 159 -19.90 9.24 10.03
CA ARG A 159 -21.21 8.60 10.14
C ARG A 159 -21.47 8.31 11.61
N ASN A 160 -22.10 9.27 12.30
CA ASN A 160 -22.76 9.07 13.60
C ASN A 160 -23.90 10.09 13.87
N THR A 161 -24.71 10.44 12.86
CA THR A 161 -25.93 11.25 13.09
C THR A 161 -27.13 10.65 12.34
N LYS A 162 -27.64 9.53 12.85
CA LYS A 162 -28.96 8.98 12.47
C LYS A 162 -29.96 9.06 13.63
N ILE A 163 -29.97 10.18 14.37
CA ILE A 163 -31.02 10.49 15.37
C ILE A 163 -31.34 11.98 15.35
N LEU A 164 -31.88 12.54 14.24
CA LEU A 164 -32.59 13.83 14.29
C LEU A 164 -33.47 14.10 13.06
N ILE A 165 -34.30 13.13 12.63
CA ILE A 165 -35.31 13.38 11.57
C ILE A 165 -36.75 13.14 12.08
N GLY A 166 -36.93 13.10 13.40
CA GLY A 166 -38.23 12.86 14.04
C GLY A 166 -38.93 14.10 14.59
N VAL A 167 -38.37 15.31 14.49
CA VAL A 167 -38.92 16.52 15.17
C VAL A 167 -39.39 17.61 14.20
N SER A 168 -39.05 17.55 12.90
CA SER A 168 -39.36 18.65 11.97
C SER A 168 -40.80 18.70 11.47
N VAL A 169 -41.60 17.64 11.61
CA VAL A 169 -42.98 17.61 11.07
C VAL A 169 -44.01 18.15 12.06
N ALA A 170 -43.73 18.08 13.37
CA ALA A 170 -44.63 18.57 14.41
C ALA A 170 -44.58 20.11 14.57
N SER A 171 -43.40 20.72 14.38
CA SER A 171 -43.22 22.17 14.52
C SER A 171 -43.83 22.97 13.36
N GLY A 172 -43.84 22.42 12.14
CA GLY A 172 -44.48 23.05 10.98
C GLY A 172 -46.01 23.10 11.08
N LEU A 173 -46.63 22.04 11.60
CA LEU A 173 -48.09 21.98 11.74
C LEU A 173 -48.61 22.96 12.80
N LEU A 174 -47.87 23.16 13.89
CA LEU A 174 -48.23 24.10 14.95
C LEU A 174 -48.18 25.56 14.47
N ILE A 175 -47.17 25.92 13.68
CA ILE A 175 -47.05 27.28 13.10
C ILE A 175 -48.19 27.55 12.11
N PHE A 176 -48.57 26.57 11.29
CA PHE A 176 -49.66 26.74 10.32
C PHE A 176 -51.02 26.97 11.00
N ILE A 177 -51.31 26.25 12.09
CA ILE A 177 -52.53 26.45 12.89
C ILE A 177 -52.58 27.85 13.50
N ILE A 178 -51.46 28.33 14.07
CA ILE A 178 -51.39 29.68 14.66
C ILE A 178 -51.67 30.76 13.60
N ILE A 179 -51.11 30.62 12.39
CA ILE A 179 -51.35 31.58 11.30
C ILE A 179 -52.83 31.62 10.91
N ILE A 180 -53.49 30.45 10.79
CA ILE A 180 -54.92 30.40 10.47
C ILE A 180 -55.75 31.11 11.54
N VAL A 181 -55.47 30.89 12.83
CA VAL A 181 -56.20 31.55 13.93
C VAL A 181 -56.05 33.07 13.86
N ILE A 182 -54.84 33.58 13.60
CA ILE A 182 -54.60 35.02 13.46
C ILE A 182 -55.37 35.61 12.27
N ILE A 183 -55.37 34.94 11.13
CA ILE A 183 -56.10 35.39 9.92
C ILE A 183 -57.61 35.43 10.21
N VAL A 184 -58.17 34.40 10.84
CA VAL A 184 -59.59 34.35 11.18
C VAL A 184 -59.96 35.42 12.19
N HIS A 185 -59.11 35.71 13.18
CA HIS A 185 -59.37 36.76 14.16
C HIS A 185 -59.34 38.16 13.52
N LYS A 186 -58.39 38.40 12.61
CA LYS A 186 -58.30 39.66 11.85
C LYS A 186 -59.48 39.87 10.90
N SER A 187 -60.12 38.80 10.44
CA SER A 187 -61.30 38.90 9.57
C SER A 187 -62.61 39.19 10.31
N LYS A 188 -62.64 39.10 11.65
CA LYS A 188 -63.85 39.32 12.47
C LYS A 188 -63.88 40.66 13.22
N ASN A 189 -62.85 41.48 13.11
CA ASN A 189 -62.79 42.88 13.56
C ASN A 189 -62.71 43.81 12.35
#